data_AF-A0A1F4HD41-F1
#
_entry.id   AF-A0A1F4HD41-F1
#
_cell.length_a   1.000
_cell.length_b   1.000
_cell.length_c   1.000
_cell.angle_alpha   90.00
_cell.angle_beta   90.00
_cell.angle_gamma   90.00
#
_symmetry.space_group_name_H-M   'P 1'
#
loop_
_entity.id
_entity.type
_entity.pdbx_description
1 polymer ?
#
loop_
_entity_poly.entity_id
_entity_poly.type
_entity_poly.pdbx_seq_one_letter_code
_entity_poly.pdbx_strand_id
1 'polypeptide(L)'
;MARQIVEARLGACVQVQSVKSFYRWQGALCAEPECQLAIKTRSDRFAELAQFISAQHPYDTPEIVQIPITAGSIDYLRWLDTGTQGQDP
;
A
#
# COMPACT_ATOMS: atom_id res chain seq x y z
N MET A 1 -5.66 7.22 -5.18
CA MET A 1 -4.81 6.57 -4.17
C MET A 1 -3.40 6.25 -4.66
N ALA A 2 -3.18 5.33 -5.61
CA ALA A 2 -1.82 4.88 -6.02
C ALA A 2 -0.84 6.03 -6.35
N ARG A 3 -1.26 6.98 -7.18
CA ARG A 3 -0.48 8.18 -7.52
C ARG A 3 -0.15 9.04 -6.30
N GLN A 4 -1.14 9.27 -5.42
CA GLN A 4 -0.98 10.12 -4.24
C GLN A 4 0.00 9.51 -3.22
N ILE A 5 0.05 8.18 -3.10
CA ILE A 5 1.03 7.48 -2.25
C ILE A 5 2.46 7.77 -2.70
N VAL A 6 2.70 7.76 -4.02
CA VAL A 6 4.02 8.06 -4.61
C VAL A 6 4.35 9.54 -4.49
N GLU A 7 3.39 10.43 -4.78
CA GLU A 7 3.56 11.88 -4.63
C GLU A 7 3.87 12.29 -3.19
N ALA A 8 3.26 11.61 -2.21
CA ALA A 8 3.53 11.81 -0.78
C ALA A 8 4.80 11.10 -0.27
N ARG A 9 5.53 10.40 -1.15
CA ARG A 9 6.72 9.59 -0.80
C ARG A 9 6.49 8.52 0.27
N LEU A 10 5.25 8.06 0.44
CA LEU A 10 4.92 6.98 1.36
C LEU A 10 5.16 5.59 0.76
N GLY A 11 5.34 5.51 -0.56
CA GLY A 11 5.82 4.33 -1.26
C GLY A 11 6.56 4.73 -2.55
N ALA A 12 7.67 4.06 -2.84
CA ALA A 12 8.47 4.34 -4.03
C ALA A 12 7.78 3.85 -5.32
N CYS A 13 7.01 2.77 -5.21
CA CYS A 13 6.30 2.16 -6.34
C CYS A 13 4.96 1.60 -5.87
N VAL A 14 3.93 1.76 -6.70
CA VAL A 14 2.62 1.13 -6.51
C VAL A 14 2.23 0.42 -7.79
N GLN A 15 1.95 -0.87 -7.69
CA GLN A 15 1.33 -1.64 -8.77
C GLN A 15 -0.15 -1.81 -8.48
N VAL A 16 -0.98 -1.75 -9.52
CA VAL A 16 -2.44 -1.88 -9.45
C VAL A 16 -2.86 -3.12 -10.21
N GLN A 17 -3.65 -3.98 -9.58
CA GLN A 17 -4.21 -5.18 -10.19
C GLN A 17 -5.71 -5.29 -9.94
N SER A 18 -6.49 -5.58 -10.98
CA SER A 18 -7.90 -5.92 -10.82
C SER A 18 -8.04 -7.30 -10.18
N VAL A 19 -8.88 -7.40 -9.15
CA VAL A 19 -9.17 -8.65 -8.43
C VAL A 19 -10.67 -8.80 -8.22
N LYS A 20 -11.09 -9.99 -7.81
CA LYS A 20 -12.44 -10.23 -7.28
C LYS A 20 -12.30 -10.78 -5.87
N SER A 21 -12.85 -10.07 -4.91
CA SER A 21 -12.73 -10.41 -3.50
C SER A 21 -13.98 -11.11 -3.00
N PHE A 22 -13.80 -12.07 -2.09
CA PHE A 22 -14.88 -12.81 -1.47
C PHE A 22 -14.72 -12.73 0.04
N TYR A 23 -15.75 -12.26 0.74
CA TYR A 23 -15.71 -12.06 2.19
C TYR A 23 -17.12 -12.19 2.79
N ARG A 24 -17.21 -12.21 4.13
CA ARG A 24 -18.50 -12.17 4.83
C ARG A 24 -18.75 -10.79 5.42
N TRP A 25 -19.93 -10.26 5.15
CA TRP A 25 -20.39 -8.99 5.71
C TRP A 25 -21.83 -9.13 6.17
N GLN A 26 -22.12 -8.75 7.42
CA GLN A 26 -23.46 -8.88 8.02
C GLN A 26 -24.11 -10.27 7.85
N GLY A 27 -23.29 -11.32 7.95
CA GLY A 27 -23.72 -12.73 7.80
C GLY A 27 -23.87 -13.22 6.36
N ALA A 28 -23.88 -12.33 5.37
CA ALA A 28 -23.96 -12.68 3.95
C ALA A 28 -22.57 -12.94 3.35
N LEU A 29 -22.51 -13.80 2.33
CA LEU A 29 -21.33 -13.96 1.48
C LEU A 29 -21.36 -12.88 0.39
N CYS A 30 -20.34 -12.04 0.35
CA CYS A 30 -20.16 -10.97 -0.62
C CYS A 30 -19.10 -11.36 -1.66
N ALA A 31 -19.24 -10.82 -2.88
CA ALA A 31 -18.27 -11.00 -3.95
C ALA A 31 -18.20 -9.73 -4.80
N GLU A 32 -17.12 -8.96 -4.66
CA GLU A 32 -17.02 -7.62 -5.25
C GLU A 32 -15.77 -7.50 -6.16
N PRO A 33 -15.87 -6.77 -7.29
CA PRO A 33 -14.70 -6.41 -8.07
C PRO A 33 -13.92 -5.32 -7.33
N GLU A 34 -12.61 -5.51 -7.18
CA GLU A 34 -11.75 -4.59 -6.44
C GLU A 34 -10.43 -4.36 -7.17
N CYS A 35 -9.64 -3.41 -6.66
CA CYS A 35 -8.28 -3.16 -7.09
C CYS A 35 -7.31 -3.43 -5.93
N GLN A 36 -6.43 -4.41 -6.09
CA GLN A 36 -5.33 -4.64 -5.16
C GLN A 36 -4.16 -3.70 -5.48
N LEU A 37 -3.61 -3.08 -4.43
CA LEU A 37 -2.41 -2.25 -4.53
C LEU A 37 -1.22 -2.98 -3.90
N ALA A 38 -0.16 -3.21 -4.68
CA ALA A 38 1.10 -3.73 -4.17
C ALA A 38 2.12 -2.59 -4.05
N ILE A 39 2.23 -2.05 -2.84
CA ILE A 39 3.03 -0.86 -2.51
C ILE A 39 4.41 -1.30 -2.00
N LYS A 40 5.48 -0.73 -2.57
CA LYS A 40 6.86 -0.97 -2.14
C LYS A 40 7.34 0.22 -1.35
N THR A 41 7.62 0.00 -0.07
CA THR A 41 8.03 1.03 0.87
C THR A 41 8.95 0.46 1.94
N ARG A 42 9.58 1.33 2.72
CA ARG A 42 10.35 0.95 3.90
C ARG A 42 9.40 0.49 5.02
N SER A 43 9.85 -0.46 5.81
CA SER A 43 9.07 -1.00 6.93
C SER A 43 8.71 0.07 7.97
N ASP A 44 9.59 1.04 8.20
CA ASP A 44 9.36 2.13 9.16
C ASP A 44 8.29 3.14 8.70
N ARG A 45 7.87 3.09 7.44
CA ARG A 45 6.80 3.94 6.88
C ARG A 45 5.42 3.30 6.96
N PHE A 46 5.31 2.05 7.41
CA PHE A 46 4.05 1.32 7.41
C PHE A 46 2.93 2.06 8.15
N ALA A 47 3.21 2.58 9.35
CA ALA A 47 2.19 3.29 10.15
C ALA A 47 1.68 4.56 9.45
N GLU A 48 2.60 5.35 8.89
CA GLU A 48 2.27 6.60 8.16
C GLU A 48 1.47 6.29 6.88
N LEU A 49 1.90 5.27 6.12
CA LEU A 49 1.19 4.81 4.93
C LEU A 49 -0.20 4.27 5.26
N ALA A 50 -0.33 3.46 6.31
CA ALA A 50 -1.61 2.90 6.72
C ALA A 50 -2.60 4.00 7.10
N GLN A 51 -2.14 4.99 7.90
CA GLN A 51 -2.95 6.14 8.26
C GLN A 51 -3.38 6.96 7.02
N PHE A 52 -2.46 7.20 6.08
CA PHE A 52 -2.74 7.91 4.84
C PHE A 52 -3.81 7.20 4.00
N ILE A 53 -3.71 5.87 3.87
CA ILE A 53 -4.69 5.05 3.14
C ILE A 53 -6.04 5.13 3.86
N SER A 54 -6.09 4.85 5.16
CA SER A 54 -7.33 4.87 5.94
C SER A 54 -8.06 6.21 5.87
N ALA A 55 -7.34 7.34 5.89
CA ALA A 55 -7.95 8.67 5.80
C ALA A 55 -8.60 8.98 4.45
N GLN A 56 -8.27 8.23 3.39
CA GLN A 56 -8.74 8.48 2.02
C GLN A 56 -9.51 7.29 1.41
N HIS A 57 -9.59 6.16 2.12
CA HIS A 57 -10.21 4.96 1.59
C HIS A 57 -11.74 5.06 1.70
N PRO A 58 -12.50 4.59 0.69
CA PRO A 58 -13.97 4.56 0.76
C PRO A 58 -14.54 3.55 1.77
N TYR A 59 -13.70 2.70 2.37
CA TYR A 59 -14.15 1.66 3.30
C TYR A 59 -13.76 2.06 4.72
N ASP A 60 -14.63 1.73 5.68
CA ASP A 60 -14.38 1.98 7.11
C ASP A 60 -13.18 1.18 7.63
N THR A 61 -12.92 0.01 7.05
CA THR A 61 -11.80 -0.87 7.41
C THR A 61 -11.14 -1.41 6.14
N PRO A 62 -10.22 -0.64 5.52
CA PRO A 62 -9.48 -1.13 4.35
C PRO A 62 -8.51 -2.26 4.72
N GLU A 63 -8.29 -3.20 3.81
CA GLU A 63 -7.22 -4.19 3.94
C GLU A 63 -5.86 -3.50 3.75
N ILE A 64 -5.06 -3.47 4.82
CA ILE A 64 -3.70 -2.93 4.80
C ILE A 64 -2.80 -3.91 5.57
N VAL A 65 -2.00 -4.68 4.85
CA VAL A 65 -1.10 -5.68 5.41
C VAL A 65 0.32 -5.50 4.85
N GLN A 66 1.33 -5.77 5.68
CA GLN A 66 2.73 -5.73 5.27
C GLN A 66 3.28 -7.13 5.05
N ILE A 67 3.94 -7.34 3.92
CA ILE A 67 4.70 -8.55 3.62
C ILE A 67 6.18 -8.16 3.49
N PRO A 68 7.10 -8.73 4.29
CA PRO A 68 8.52 -8.37 4.24
C PRO A 68 9.18 -8.79 2.92
N ILE A 69 9.95 -7.89 2.32
CA ILE A 69 10.92 -8.21 1.26
C ILE A 69 12.20 -8.65 1.95
N THR A 70 12.58 -9.92 1.81
CA THR A 70 13.78 -10.50 2.45
C THR A 70 15.01 -10.50 1.55
N ALA A 71 14.84 -10.27 0.24
CA ALA A 71 15.91 -10.15 -0.75
C ALA A 71 15.44 -9.30 -1.95
N GLY A 72 16.39 -8.63 -2.60
CA GLY A 72 16.18 -7.83 -3.81
C GLY A 72 17.51 -7.41 -4.42
N SER A 73 17.51 -6.87 -5.64
CA SER A 73 18.72 -6.31 -6.21
C SER A 73 19.13 -5.05 -5.44
N ILE A 74 20.43 -4.90 -5.18
CA ILE A 74 20.96 -3.79 -4.37
C ILE A 74 20.52 -2.43 -4.94
N ASP A 75 20.57 -2.27 -6.25
CA ASP A 75 20.21 -1.01 -6.90
C ASP A 75 18.71 -0.70 -6.80
N TYR A 76 17.85 -1.73 -6.84
CA TYR A 76 16.41 -1.55 -6.65
C TYR A 76 16.07 -1.15 -5.21
N LEU A 77 16.69 -1.81 -4.22
CA LEU A 77 16.48 -1.49 -2.81
C LEU A 77 16.97 -0.08 -2.48
N ARG A 78 18.12 0.33 -3.03
CA ARG A 78 18.60 1.73 -2.92
C ARG A 78 17.63 2.73 -3.54
N TRP A 79 17.12 2.44 -4.74
CA TRP A 79 16.12 3.29 -5.39
C TRP A 79 14.85 3.41 -4.54
N LEU A 80 14.36 2.30 -3.98
CA LEU A 80 13.21 2.27 -3.07
C LEU A 80 13.45 3.14 -1.84
N ASP A 81 14.62 3.04 -1.21
CA ASP A 81 14.98 3.87 -0.07
C ASP A 81 14.96 5.35 -0.43
N THR A 82 15.56 5.75 -1.56
CA THR A 82 15.55 7.15 -2.01
C THR A 82 14.15 7.67 -2.35
N GLY A 83 13.28 6.81 -2.90
CA GLY A 83 11.90 7.14 -3.26
C GLY A 83 10.96 7.27 -2.05
N THR A 84 11.42 6.91 -0.85
CA THR A 84 10.62 6.95 0.40
C THR A 84 11.28 7.77 1.51
N GLN A 85 12.26 8.61 1.17
CA GLN A 85 12.78 9.60 2.10
C GLN A 85 11.70 10.66 2.34
N GLY A 86 11.22 10.73 3.59
CA GLY A 86 10.38 11.83 4.05
C GLY A 86 11.05 13.16 3.79
N GLN A 87 10.28 14.24 3.69
CA GLN A 87 10.88 15.57 3.80
C GLN A 87 11.48 15.66 5.20
N ASP A 88 12.82 15.71 5.27
CA ASP A 88 13.48 16.21 6.49
C ASP A 88 12.92 17.62 6.77
N PRO A 89 12.65 17.96 8.05
CA PRO A 89 12.22 19.30 8.42
C PRO A 89 13.23 20.38 8.01
#